data_AF-A0A0B7AG51-F1
#
_entry.id   AF-A0A0B7AG51-F1
#
_cell.length_a   1.000
_cell.length_b   1.000
_cell.length_c   1.000
_cell.angle_alpha   90.00
_cell.angle_beta   90.00
_cell.angle_gamma   90.00
#
_symmetry.space_group_name_H-M   'P 1'
#
loop_
_entity.id
_entity.type
_entity.pdbx_description
1 polymer ?
#
loop_
_entity_poly.entity_id
_entity_poly.type
_entity_poly.pdbx_seq_one_letter_code
_entity_poly.pdbx_strand_id
1 'polypeptide(L)'
;MKQFRDMLAEKEVSAFSTWEKELHKIVFDQRYLLLTSRERKQVFEQYVKERAEEERREKHRRIKEKKESFRQLMEESKLNGKSSFSDFAAKFGKEERFRAIDKMRDRESMFLDFMSEVRRREKNEKSVFKDKVNWQNHTSICCRDPNPLKNNTVAKLQMEIFVCLDHVRQRLMMMELKLKCH
;
A
#
# COMPACT_ATOMS: atom_id res chain seq x y z
N MET A 1 1.08 33.26 10.61
CA MET A 1 0.12 32.19 10.28
C MET A 1 0.07 31.06 11.31
N LYS A 2 1.17 30.30 11.56
CA LYS A 2 1.17 29.16 12.51
C LYS A 2 0.72 29.54 13.94
N GLN A 3 1.25 30.62 14.50
CA GLN A 3 0.88 31.08 15.86
C GLN A 3 -0.63 31.42 16.00
N PHE A 4 -1.24 31.95 14.94
CA PHE A 4 -2.68 32.25 14.94
C PHE A 4 -3.51 30.97 14.84
N ARG A 5 -3.07 29.99 14.02
CA ARG A 5 -3.69 28.66 13.94
C ARG A 5 -3.64 27.93 15.28
N ASP A 6 -2.48 27.97 15.95
CA ASP A 6 -2.28 27.32 17.25
C ASP A 6 -3.17 27.99 18.31
N MET A 7 -3.28 29.33 18.28
CA MET A 7 -4.25 30.08 19.10
C MET A 7 -5.71 29.66 18.85
N LEU A 8 -6.13 29.46 17.59
CA LEU A 8 -7.48 28.96 17.28
C LEU A 8 -7.74 27.59 17.93
N ALA A 9 -6.73 26.72 17.96
CA ALA A 9 -6.82 25.42 18.62
C ALA A 9 -6.85 25.55 20.16
N GLU A 10 -5.98 26.38 20.75
CA GLU A 10 -5.91 26.63 22.20
C GLU A 10 -7.20 27.26 22.75
N LYS A 11 -7.83 28.15 21.99
CA LYS A 11 -9.10 28.80 22.38
C LYS A 11 -10.34 27.96 22.04
N GLU A 12 -10.14 26.70 21.64
CA GLU A 12 -11.19 25.75 21.29
C GLU A 12 -12.21 26.36 20.30
N VAL A 13 -11.69 27.06 19.29
CA VAL A 13 -12.53 27.63 18.23
C VAL A 13 -13.17 26.49 17.47
N SER A 14 -14.50 26.48 17.44
CA SER A 14 -15.27 25.43 16.79
C SER A 14 -15.18 25.55 15.27
N ALA A 15 -14.76 24.49 14.60
CA ALA A 15 -14.75 24.41 13.14
C ALA A 15 -16.16 24.31 12.52
N PHE A 16 -17.19 24.10 13.34
CA PHE A 16 -18.59 23.99 12.91
C PHE A 16 -19.41 25.27 13.18
N SER A 17 -18.79 26.29 13.76
CA SER A 17 -19.42 27.57 14.13
C SER A 17 -19.02 28.68 13.15
N THR A 18 -19.76 29.79 13.13
CA THR A 18 -19.44 30.94 12.27
C THR A 18 -18.33 31.79 12.88
N TRP A 19 -17.56 32.48 12.04
CA TRP A 19 -16.45 33.36 12.47
C TRP A 19 -16.90 34.38 13.52
N GLU A 20 -18.05 35.01 13.33
CA GLU A 20 -18.59 36.04 14.23
C GLU A 20 -18.90 35.48 15.61
N LYS A 21 -19.38 34.24 15.69
CA LYS A 21 -19.71 33.57 16.96
C LYS A 21 -18.45 33.21 17.73
N GLU A 22 -17.36 32.88 17.05
CA GLU A 22 -16.09 32.50 17.70
C GLU A 22 -15.16 33.69 17.92
N LEU A 23 -15.41 34.83 17.27
CA LEU A 23 -14.54 36.01 17.29
C LEU A 23 -14.25 36.53 18.70
N HIS A 24 -15.25 36.54 19.58
CA HIS A 24 -15.10 37.03 20.96
C HIS A 24 -14.10 36.21 21.79
N LYS A 25 -13.80 34.96 21.40
CA LYS A 25 -12.81 34.10 22.08
C LYS A 25 -11.37 34.48 21.75
N ILE A 26 -11.15 35.13 20.61
CA ILE A 26 -9.82 35.39 20.04
C ILE A 26 -9.47 36.87 19.93
N VAL A 27 -10.47 37.77 19.90
CA VAL A 27 -10.26 39.21 19.72
C VAL A 27 -9.43 39.84 20.86
N PHE A 28 -9.46 39.25 22.05
CA PHE A 28 -8.70 39.72 23.23
C PHE A 28 -7.27 39.15 23.30
N ASP A 29 -6.89 38.23 22.42
CA ASP A 29 -5.54 37.66 22.41
C ASP A 29 -4.56 38.59 21.68
N GLN A 30 -3.39 38.85 22.26
CA GLN A 30 -2.37 39.70 21.65
C GLN A 30 -1.97 39.21 20.24
N ARG A 31 -2.01 37.89 20.00
CA ARG A 31 -1.68 37.27 18.72
C ARG A 31 -2.69 37.60 17.62
N TYR A 32 -3.89 38.08 17.96
CA TYR A 32 -4.89 38.53 16.99
C TYR A 32 -4.42 39.74 16.18
N LEU A 33 -3.68 40.65 16.82
CA LEU A 33 -3.16 41.87 16.20
C LEU A 33 -1.99 41.60 15.23
N LEU A 34 -1.37 40.41 15.28
CA LEU A 34 -0.22 40.04 14.46
C LEU A 34 -0.57 39.74 12.99
N LEU A 35 -1.85 39.64 12.64
CA LEU A 35 -2.32 39.35 11.29
C LEU A 35 -3.30 40.42 10.81
N THR A 36 -3.32 40.64 9.50
CA THR A 36 -4.32 41.48 8.83
C THR A 36 -5.69 40.78 8.76
N SER A 37 -6.77 41.55 8.52
CA SER A 37 -8.14 40.98 8.40
C SER A 37 -8.23 39.87 7.34
N ARG A 38 -7.55 40.04 6.19
CA ARG A 38 -7.49 39.05 5.12
C ARG A 38 -6.80 37.76 5.55
N GLU A 39 -5.65 37.88 6.22
CA GLU A 39 -4.89 36.72 6.70
C GLU A 39 -5.62 35.95 7.80
N ARG A 40 -6.30 36.66 8.70
CA ARG A 40 -7.13 36.02 9.76
C ARG A 40 -8.22 35.14 9.13
N LYS A 41 -8.94 35.68 8.14
CA LYS A 41 -9.98 34.94 7.41
C LYS A 41 -9.40 33.73 6.69
N GLN A 42 -8.25 33.88 6.02
CA GLN A 42 -7.59 32.77 5.33
C GLN A 42 -7.16 31.66 6.30
N VAL A 43 -6.56 32.00 7.44
CA VAL A 43 -6.14 31.00 8.44
C VAL A 43 -7.35 30.33 9.07
N PHE A 44 -8.43 31.06 9.32
CA PHE A 44 -9.67 30.50 9.86
C PHE A 44 -10.33 29.51 8.88
N GLU A 45 -10.48 29.89 7.61
CA GLU A 45 -11.03 28.99 6.57
C GLU A 45 -10.18 27.72 6.43
N GLN A 46 -8.86 27.86 6.45
CA GLN A 46 -7.94 26.73 6.41
C GLN A 46 -8.06 25.85 7.66
N TYR A 47 -8.17 26.44 8.85
CA TYR A 47 -8.36 25.71 10.11
C TYR A 47 -9.67 24.91 10.11
N VAL A 48 -10.78 25.52 9.66
CA VAL A 48 -12.08 24.85 9.53
C VAL A 48 -11.98 23.66 8.57
N LYS A 49 -11.37 23.86 7.41
CA LYS A 49 -11.15 22.80 6.42
C LYS A 49 -10.31 21.67 6.98
N GLU A 50 -9.18 21.99 7.62
CA GLU A 50 -8.27 21.00 8.21
C GLU A 50 -8.95 20.18 9.31
N ARG A 51 -9.71 20.82 10.20
CA ARG A 51 -10.42 20.10 11.27
C ARG A 51 -11.47 19.14 10.71
N ALA A 52 -12.25 19.57 9.72
CA ALA A 52 -13.23 18.72 9.04
C ALA A 52 -12.56 17.55 8.28
N GLU A 53 -11.39 17.78 7.68
CA GLU A 53 -10.60 16.74 7.05
C GLU A 53 -9.95 15.79 8.06
N GLU A 54 -9.50 16.29 9.21
CA GLU A 54 -8.84 15.51 10.25
C GLU A 54 -9.80 14.51 10.90
N GLU A 55 -11.03 14.92 11.21
CA GLU A 55 -12.06 13.98 11.69
C GLU A 55 -12.37 12.89 10.66
N ARG A 56 -12.48 13.26 9.36
CA ARG A 56 -12.66 12.27 8.29
C ARG A 56 -11.46 11.35 8.21
N ARG A 57 -10.24 11.89 8.23
CA ARG A 57 -8.99 11.14 8.11
C ARG A 57 -8.84 10.17 9.27
N GLU A 58 -9.16 10.59 10.49
CA GLU A 58 -9.11 9.75 11.69
C GLU A 58 -10.10 8.59 11.61
N LYS A 59 -11.34 8.84 11.16
CA LYS A 59 -12.33 7.78 10.92
C LYS A 59 -11.83 6.76 9.89
N HIS A 60 -11.27 7.23 8.78
CA HIS A 60 -10.72 6.34 7.74
C HIS A 60 -9.48 5.57 8.23
N ARG A 61 -8.60 6.24 8.99
CA ARG A 61 -7.40 5.65 9.57
C ARG A 61 -7.74 4.49 10.49
N ARG A 62 -8.68 4.67 11.42
CA ARG A 62 -9.15 3.61 12.32
C ARG A 62 -9.70 2.40 11.57
N ILE A 63 -10.50 2.63 10.51
CA ILE A 63 -11.03 1.52 9.69
C ILE A 63 -9.89 0.79 8.98
N LYS A 64 -8.92 1.53 8.43
CA LYS A 64 -7.76 0.96 7.76
C LYS A 64 -6.90 0.14 8.73
N GLU A 65 -6.62 0.66 9.92
CA GLU A 65 -5.84 -0.03 10.96
C GLU A 65 -6.50 -1.34 11.40
N LYS A 66 -7.83 -1.34 11.60
CA LYS A 66 -8.59 -2.57 11.90
C LYS A 66 -8.46 -3.60 10.78
N LYS A 67 -8.59 -3.17 9.52
CA LYS A 67 -8.46 -4.05 8.35
C LYS A 67 -7.05 -4.60 8.19
N GLU A 68 -6.04 -3.78 8.42
CA GLU A 68 -4.64 -4.19 8.35
C GLU A 68 -4.30 -5.19 9.45
N SER A 69 -4.77 -4.95 10.68
CA SER A 69 -4.58 -5.86 11.80
C SER A 69 -5.20 -7.24 11.55
N PHE A 70 -6.38 -7.27 10.90
CA PHE A 70 -7.01 -8.52 10.47
C PHE A 70 -6.20 -9.24 9.37
N ARG A 71 -5.61 -8.49 8.44
CA ARG A 71 -4.72 -9.06 7.41
C ARG A 71 -3.45 -9.65 8.02
N GLN A 72 -2.81 -8.94 8.95
CA GLN A 72 -1.62 -9.43 9.66
C GLN A 72 -1.91 -10.73 10.41
N LEU A 73 -3.08 -10.83 11.07
CA LEU A 73 -3.52 -12.06 11.71
C LEU A 73 -3.60 -13.25 10.72
N MET A 74 -4.11 -13.02 9.50
CA MET A 74 -4.15 -14.04 8.46
C MET A 74 -2.75 -14.44 7.97
N GLU A 75 -1.83 -13.48 7.83
CA GLU A 75 -0.43 -13.74 7.46
C GLU A 75 0.32 -14.55 8.53
N GLU A 76 0.19 -14.15 9.80
CA GLU A 76 0.78 -14.85 10.95
C GLU A 76 0.23 -16.28 11.09
N SER A 77 -1.01 -16.50 10.69
CA SER A 77 -1.67 -17.82 10.77
C SER A 77 -1.18 -18.84 9.74
N LYS A 78 -0.29 -18.44 8.80
CA LYS A 78 0.32 -19.32 7.78
C LYS A 78 -0.71 -20.17 7.02
N LEU A 79 -1.77 -19.52 6.53
CA LEU A 79 -2.83 -20.17 5.75
C LEU A 79 -2.26 -20.73 4.44
N ASN A 80 -2.83 -21.83 3.99
CA ASN A 80 -2.50 -22.47 2.71
C ASN A 80 -3.76 -22.57 1.83
N GLY A 81 -3.60 -22.95 0.56
CA GLY A 81 -4.72 -23.04 -0.38
C GLY A 81 -5.92 -23.92 0.04
N LYS A 82 -5.81 -24.77 1.07
CA LYS A 82 -6.87 -25.62 1.62
C LYS A 82 -7.53 -25.07 2.89
N SER A 83 -7.02 -24.00 3.48
CA SER A 83 -7.57 -23.43 4.72
C SER A 83 -9.00 -22.90 4.49
N SER A 84 -9.90 -23.25 5.41
CA SER A 84 -11.28 -22.76 5.39
C SER A 84 -11.48 -21.58 6.36
N PHE A 85 -12.47 -20.73 6.07
CA PHE A 85 -12.81 -19.62 6.96
C PHE A 85 -13.34 -20.13 8.31
N SER A 86 -14.10 -21.23 8.31
CA SER A 86 -14.63 -21.85 9.54
C SER A 86 -13.52 -22.27 10.49
N ASP A 87 -12.47 -22.92 9.97
CA ASP A 87 -11.33 -23.36 10.80
C ASP A 87 -10.54 -22.15 11.34
N PHE A 88 -10.36 -21.12 10.50
CA PHE A 88 -9.73 -19.88 10.91
C PHE A 88 -10.52 -19.17 12.01
N ALA A 89 -11.84 -19.04 11.84
CA ALA A 89 -12.73 -18.42 12.81
C ALA A 89 -12.81 -19.22 14.13
N ALA A 90 -12.79 -20.55 14.06
CA ALA A 90 -12.77 -21.40 15.25
C ALA A 90 -11.49 -21.19 16.08
N LYS A 91 -10.34 -21.02 15.40
CA LYS A 91 -9.04 -20.81 16.05
C LYS A 91 -8.83 -19.39 16.56
N PHE A 92 -9.20 -18.38 15.77
CA PHE A 92 -8.87 -16.97 16.03
C PHE A 92 -10.07 -16.11 16.43
N GLY A 93 -11.28 -16.67 16.55
CA GLY A 93 -12.52 -15.92 16.82
C GLY A 93 -12.56 -15.20 18.17
N LYS A 94 -11.64 -15.51 19.08
CA LYS A 94 -11.49 -14.83 20.38
C LYS A 94 -10.50 -13.65 20.33
N GLU A 95 -9.67 -13.54 19.29
CA GLU A 95 -8.70 -12.45 19.18
C GLU A 95 -9.38 -11.11 18.93
N GLU A 96 -8.82 -10.05 19.53
CA GLU A 96 -9.28 -8.68 19.33
C GLU A 96 -9.22 -8.28 17.86
N ARG A 97 -8.11 -8.61 17.17
CA ARG A 97 -7.91 -8.32 15.74
C ARG A 97 -8.99 -8.96 14.85
N PHE A 98 -9.49 -10.14 15.23
CA PHE A 98 -10.60 -10.80 14.55
C PHE A 98 -11.95 -10.12 14.84
N ARG A 99 -12.18 -9.73 16.11
CA ARG A 99 -13.42 -9.08 16.55
C ARG A 99 -13.52 -7.61 16.14
N ALA A 100 -12.40 -6.96 15.84
CA ALA A 100 -12.31 -5.55 15.46
C ALA A 100 -13.09 -5.19 14.18
N ILE A 101 -13.31 -6.18 13.32
CA ILE A 101 -14.20 -6.09 12.16
C ILE A 101 -15.60 -6.50 12.61
N ASP A 102 -16.55 -5.57 12.65
CA ASP A 102 -17.85 -5.84 13.28
C ASP A 102 -18.72 -6.82 12.47
N LYS A 103 -18.68 -6.72 11.14
CA LYS A 103 -19.56 -7.48 10.25
C LYS A 103 -18.95 -8.82 9.86
N MET A 104 -19.69 -9.90 10.10
CA MET A 104 -19.27 -11.26 9.74
C MET A 104 -19.00 -11.43 8.23
N ARG A 105 -19.85 -10.83 7.40
CA ARG A 105 -19.69 -10.81 5.94
C ARG A 105 -18.39 -10.14 5.49
N ASP A 106 -18.00 -9.06 6.17
CA ASP A 106 -16.76 -8.34 5.82
C ASP A 106 -15.53 -9.17 6.20
N ARG A 107 -15.59 -9.89 7.34
CA ARG A 107 -14.53 -10.84 7.75
C ARG A 107 -14.34 -11.93 6.70
N GLU A 108 -15.44 -12.54 6.25
CA GLU A 108 -15.41 -13.62 5.26
C GLU A 108 -14.92 -13.11 3.90
N SER A 109 -15.40 -11.95 3.44
CA SER A 109 -14.93 -11.31 2.20
C SER A 109 -13.42 -11.06 2.24
N MET A 110 -12.91 -10.46 3.31
CA MET A 110 -11.48 -10.19 3.47
C MET A 110 -10.65 -11.47 3.50
N PHE A 111 -11.17 -12.53 4.12
CA PHE A 111 -10.52 -13.83 4.13
C PHE A 111 -10.47 -14.46 2.73
N LEU A 112 -11.58 -14.42 1.98
CA LEU A 112 -11.63 -14.95 0.62
C LEU A 112 -10.66 -14.21 -0.32
N ASP A 113 -10.60 -12.88 -0.21
CA ASP A 113 -9.66 -12.04 -0.96
C ASP A 113 -8.21 -12.44 -0.64
N PHE A 114 -7.88 -12.59 0.65
CA PHE A 114 -6.55 -13.03 1.09
C PHE A 114 -6.22 -14.43 0.56
N MET A 115 -7.16 -15.38 0.66
CA MET A 115 -6.98 -16.75 0.16
C MET A 115 -6.80 -16.78 -1.38
N SER A 116 -7.43 -15.84 -2.10
CA SER A 116 -7.21 -15.66 -3.53
C SER A 116 -5.77 -15.24 -3.84
N GLU A 117 -5.22 -14.33 -3.03
CA GLU A 117 -3.83 -13.88 -3.13
C GLU A 117 -2.86 -15.01 -2.80
N VAL A 118 -3.13 -15.79 -1.75
CA VAL A 118 -2.32 -16.96 -1.35
C VAL A 118 -2.26 -17.98 -2.49
N ARG A 119 -3.41 -18.39 -3.04
CA ARG A 119 -3.45 -19.33 -4.18
C ARG A 119 -2.74 -18.80 -5.41
N ARG A 120 -2.88 -17.50 -5.71
CA ARG A 120 -2.19 -16.85 -6.82
C ARG A 120 -0.67 -16.86 -6.61
N ARG A 121 -0.21 -16.57 -5.39
CA ARG A 121 1.22 -16.60 -5.02
C ARG A 121 1.81 -18.00 -5.17
N GLU A 122 1.15 -19.01 -4.60
CA GLU A 122 1.57 -20.42 -4.73
C GLU A 122 1.64 -20.88 -6.19
N LYS A 123 0.67 -20.48 -7.04
CA LYS A 123 0.69 -20.79 -8.48
C LYS A 123 1.85 -20.10 -9.19
N ASN A 124 2.08 -18.82 -8.90
CA ASN A 124 3.16 -18.04 -9.51
C ASN A 124 4.54 -18.57 -9.12
N GLU A 125 4.74 -18.95 -7.86
CA GLU A 125 5.99 -19.55 -7.39
C GLU A 125 6.29 -20.86 -8.13
N LYS A 126 5.26 -21.70 -8.34
CA LYS A 126 5.39 -22.93 -9.14
C LYS A 126 5.72 -22.66 -10.61
N SER A 127 5.10 -21.65 -11.24
CA SER A 127 5.42 -21.29 -12.63
C SER A 127 6.82 -20.73 -12.75
N VAL A 128 7.22 -19.80 -11.87
CA VAL A 128 8.57 -19.23 -11.85
C VAL A 128 9.62 -20.32 -11.62
N PHE A 129 9.35 -21.28 -10.74
CA PHE A 129 10.25 -22.41 -10.54
C PHE A 129 10.38 -23.25 -11.82
N LYS A 130 9.26 -23.58 -12.47
CA LYS A 130 9.25 -24.32 -13.74
C LYS A 130 9.99 -23.57 -14.84
N ASP A 131 9.79 -22.26 -14.96
CA ASP A 131 10.43 -21.42 -15.97
C ASP A 131 11.93 -21.29 -15.71
N LYS A 132 12.36 -21.18 -14.45
CA LYS A 132 13.77 -21.21 -14.07
C LYS A 132 14.43 -22.54 -14.45
N VAL A 133 13.80 -23.67 -14.11
CA VAL A 133 14.31 -25.00 -14.48
C VAL A 133 14.36 -25.17 -16.00
N ASN A 134 13.33 -24.71 -16.72
CA ASN A 134 13.31 -24.75 -18.18
C ASN A 134 14.42 -23.88 -18.81
N TRP A 135 14.62 -22.66 -18.30
CA TRP A 135 15.69 -21.77 -18.75
C TRP A 135 17.08 -22.34 -18.45
N GLN A 136 17.27 -22.94 -17.27
CA GLN A 136 18.50 -23.65 -16.91
C GLN A 136 18.77 -24.86 -17.82
N ASN A 137 17.74 -25.63 -18.14
CA ASN A 137 17.87 -26.75 -19.07
C ASN A 137 18.19 -26.28 -20.49
N HIS A 138 17.49 -25.25 -20.99
CA HIS A 138 17.73 -24.67 -22.32
C HIS A 138 19.15 -24.09 -22.44
N THR A 139 19.60 -23.32 -21.44
CA THR A 139 20.98 -22.80 -21.40
C THR A 139 22.01 -23.93 -21.33
N SER A 140 21.79 -24.95 -20.51
CA SER A 140 22.68 -26.11 -20.45
C SER A 140 22.75 -26.90 -21.76
N ILE A 141 21.66 -26.97 -22.55
CA ILE A 141 21.64 -27.61 -23.87
C ILE A 141 22.44 -26.77 -24.88
N CYS A 142 22.18 -25.45 -24.94
CA CYS A 142 22.92 -24.54 -25.81
C CYS A 142 24.43 -24.51 -25.51
N CYS A 143 24.86 -24.72 -24.26
CA CYS A 143 26.27 -24.77 -23.88
C CYS A 143 26.95 -26.13 -24.11
N ARG A 144 26.21 -27.20 -24.42
CA ARG A 144 26.75 -28.53 -24.71
C ARG A 144 27.00 -28.80 -26.19
N ASP A 145 26.43 -28.01 -27.09
CA ASP A 145 26.70 -28.11 -28.53
C ASP A 145 27.97 -27.31 -28.91
N PRO A 146 29.07 -27.95 -29.35
CA PRO A 146 30.28 -27.24 -29.76
C PRO A 146 30.13 -26.52 -31.11
N ASN A 147 29.00 -26.69 -31.83
CA ASN A 147 28.81 -26.07 -33.14
C ASN A 147 27.32 -25.95 -33.59
N PRO A 148 26.51 -25.03 -33.03
CA PRO A 148 25.15 -24.74 -33.52
C PRO A 148 25.14 -23.86 -34.79
N LEU A 149 26.31 -23.53 -35.35
CA LEU A 149 26.51 -22.41 -36.27
C LEU A 149 26.57 -22.75 -37.77
N LYS A 150 26.19 -23.95 -38.20
CA LYS A 150 26.48 -24.33 -39.60
C LYS A 150 25.39 -24.03 -40.64
N ASN A 151 24.10 -24.00 -40.34
CA ASN A 151 23.10 -24.09 -41.42
C ASN A 151 21.92 -23.10 -41.46
N ASN A 152 21.87 -22.03 -40.64
CA ASN A 152 20.77 -21.05 -40.80
C ASN A 152 21.10 -19.65 -40.28
N THR A 153 21.27 -18.69 -41.19
CA THR A 153 21.59 -17.27 -40.87
C THR A 153 20.50 -16.61 -40.02
N VAL A 154 19.24 -17.09 -40.14
CA VAL A 154 18.10 -16.63 -39.33
C VAL A 154 18.24 -17.07 -37.87
N ALA A 155 18.71 -18.29 -37.61
CA ALA A 155 18.94 -18.80 -36.26
C ALA A 155 20.10 -18.09 -35.56
N LYS A 156 21.13 -17.68 -36.32
CA LYS A 156 22.27 -16.91 -35.82
C LYS A 156 21.83 -15.51 -35.37
N LEU A 157 21.05 -14.81 -36.20
CA LEU A 157 20.46 -13.52 -35.83
C LEU A 157 19.43 -13.65 -34.71
N GLN A 158 18.60 -14.70 -34.69
CA GLN A 158 17.64 -14.92 -33.59
C GLN A 158 18.34 -15.23 -32.27
N MET A 159 19.43 -16.01 -32.28
CA MET A 159 20.23 -16.28 -31.08
C MET A 159 20.98 -15.06 -30.59
N GLU A 160 21.60 -14.27 -31.47
CA GLU A 160 22.24 -13.01 -31.10
C GLU A 160 21.23 -11.98 -30.61
N ILE A 161 20.07 -11.86 -31.26
CA ILE A 161 18.98 -10.99 -30.83
C ILE A 161 18.40 -11.47 -29.48
N PHE A 162 18.21 -12.77 -29.28
CA PHE A 162 17.71 -13.31 -28.01
C PHE A 162 18.71 -13.10 -26.87
N VAL A 163 19.99 -13.38 -27.08
CA VAL A 163 21.04 -13.17 -26.06
C VAL A 163 21.23 -11.67 -25.79
N CYS A 164 21.23 -10.81 -26.81
CA CYS A 164 21.28 -9.36 -26.62
C CYS A 164 20.03 -8.83 -25.93
N LEU A 165 18.83 -9.29 -26.28
CA LEU A 165 17.59 -8.89 -25.61
C LEU A 165 17.53 -9.39 -24.18
N ASP A 166 18.01 -10.60 -23.87
CA ASP A 166 18.02 -11.15 -22.51
C ASP A 166 19.07 -10.44 -21.65
N HIS A 167 20.22 -10.07 -22.21
CA HIS A 167 21.23 -9.26 -21.54
C HIS A 167 20.76 -7.82 -21.29
N VAL A 168 20.10 -7.20 -22.27
CA VAL A 168 19.47 -5.87 -22.14
C VAL A 168 18.34 -5.92 -21.11
N ARG A 169 17.52 -6.98 -21.10
CA ARG A 169 16.43 -7.19 -20.13
C ARG A 169 16.96 -7.43 -18.72
N GLN A 170 18.03 -8.22 -18.55
CA GLN A 170 18.69 -8.40 -17.26
C GLN A 170 19.31 -7.08 -16.75
N ARG A 171 19.92 -6.27 -17.62
CA ARG A 171 20.44 -4.94 -17.27
C ARG A 171 19.32 -3.96 -16.89
N LEU A 172 18.21 -3.93 -17.63
CA LEU A 172 17.03 -3.12 -17.30
C LEU A 172 16.42 -3.53 -15.97
N MET A 173 16.26 -4.82 -15.71
CA MET A 173 15.72 -5.32 -14.45
C MET A 173 16.66 -4.98 -13.26
N MET A 174 17.97 -5.07 -13.45
CA MET A 174 18.98 -4.65 -12.46
C MET A 174 19.00 -3.13 -12.23
N MET A 175 18.78 -2.31 -13.27
CA MET A 175 18.67 -0.86 -13.13
C MET A 175 17.37 -0.46 -12.42
N GLU A 176 16.23 -1.09 -12.74
CA GLU A 176 14.96 -0.85 -12.03
C GLU A 176 15.02 -1.26 -10.56
N LEU A 177 15.72 -2.34 -10.23
CA LEU A 177 15.96 -2.76 -8.83
C LEU A 177 16.85 -1.76 -8.09
N LYS A 178 17.86 -1.19 -8.74
CA LYS A 178 18.71 -0.13 -8.17
C LYS A 178 17.96 1.18 -7.96
N LEU A 179 17.06 1.55 -8.89
CA LEU A 179 16.22 2.75 -8.78
C LEU A 179 15.12 2.64 -7.72
N LYS A 180 14.69 1.41 -7.35
CA LYS A 180 13.72 1.17 -6.27
C LYS A 180 14.33 1.09 -4.87
N CYS A 181 15.67 1.02 -4.76
CA CYS A 181 16.39 0.93 -3.48
C CYS A 181 17.01 2.26 -3.03
N HIS A 182 16.65 3.38 -3.66
CA HIS A 182 17.12 4.73 -3.32
C HIS A 182 15.96 5.70 -3.21
#